data_AF-A0A5C8JM92-F1
#
_entry.id   AF-A0A5C8JM92-F1
#
_cell.length_a   1.000
_cell.length_b   1.000
_cell.length_c   1.000
_cell.angle_alpha   90.00
_cell.angle_beta   90.00
_cell.angle_gamma   90.00
#
_symmetry.space_group_name_H-M   'P 1'
#
loop_
_entity.id
_entity.type
_entity.pdbx_description
1 polymer ?
#
loop_
_entity_poly.entity_id
_entity_poly.type
_entity_poly.pdbx_seq_one_letter_code
_entity_poly.pdbx_strand_id
1 'polypeptide(L)'
;MKKIGVYFGTFAPMHKGHLQQVYQAAFENDELLLVVSGYDSDRGSKIGLGLEKRLSALTAYFSDESHIHVRKLDENDLPAMPNGWNEWTHRLLSLLTELATDEVFQATFYVGEAEYLVELEKRFPTDQNTYLTKIADRSNIPISATEIRSQPHKYWDAILPTYQSYFQESIKINTTNAALMRRLNKSFARVGLSFASSDQTGGDGVLQLKHLSPLADYYEAIDWLNAHYQLQFLRLKK
;
A
#
# COMPACT_ATOMS: atom_id res chain seq x y z
N MET A 1 -17.12 -1.39 -29.03
CA MET A 1 -17.04 -2.21 -27.81
C MET A 1 -15.96 -1.62 -26.95
N LYS A 2 -16.33 -1.15 -25.75
CA LYS A 2 -15.42 -0.50 -24.80
C LYS A 2 -14.46 -1.52 -24.22
N LYS A 3 -13.16 -1.20 -24.13
CA LYS A 3 -12.15 -2.06 -23.52
C LYS A 3 -11.90 -1.66 -22.07
N ILE A 4 -12.06 -2.59 -21.15
CA ILE A 4 -11.88 -2.36 -19.73
C ILE A 4 -10.78 -3.29 -19.20
N GLY A 5 -9.71 -2.71 -18.68
CA GLY A 5 -8.74 -3.45 -17.90
C GLY A 5 -9.29 -3.72 -16.51
N VAL A 6 -9.06 -4.90 -15.95
CA VAL A 6 -9.40 -5.21 -14.56
C VAL A 6 -8.12 -5.64 -13.84
N TYR A 7 -7.73 -4.89 -12.81
CA TYR A 7 -6.61 -5.21 -11.94
C TYR A 7 -7.09 -5.21 -10.50
N PHE A 8 -6.81 -6.29 -9.75
CA PHE A 8 -7.32 -6.45 -8.40
C PHE A 8 -6.21 -6.88 -7.44
N GLY A 9 -6.39 -6.53 -6.17
CA GLY A 9 -5.49 -6.99 -5.13
C GLY A 9 -5.76 -6.37 -3.77
N THR A 10 -5.05 -6.90 -2.76
CA THR A 10 -5.16 -6.38 -1.39
C THR A 10 -4.43 -5.05 -1.19
N PHE A 11 -3.35 -4.76 -1.93
CA PHE A 11 -2.61 -3.49 -1.81
C PHE A 11 -2.22 -3.10 -0.38
N ALA A 12 -1.62 -4.03 0.37
CA ALA A 12 -1.19 -3.83 1.76
C ALA A 12 0.32 -4.04 1.91
N PRO A 13 1.20 -3.15 1.41
CA PRO A 13 0.87 -1.91 0.70
C PRO A 13 0.88 -2.06 -0.83
N MET A 14 0.44 -1.02 -1.54
CA MET A 14 0.77 -0.86 -2.95
C MET A 14 2.25 -0.49 -3.11
N HIS A 15 2.89 -1.00 -4.16
CA HIS A 15 4.31 -0.81 -4.44
C HIS A 15 4.54 -0.67 -5.95
N LYS A 16 5.75 -0.26 -6.36
CA LYS A 16 6.13 -0.02 -7.76
C LYS A 16 5.79 -1.18 -8.71
N GLY A 17 5.98 -2.42 -8.27
CA GLY A 17 5.58 -3.61 -9.04
C GLY A 17 4.07 -3.66 -9.37
N HIS A 18 3.19 -3.33 -8.42
CA HIS A 18 1.76 -3.21 -8.70
C HIS A 18 1.47 -2.02 -9.61
N LEU A 19 2.11 -0.88 -9.35
CA LEU A 19 1.88 0.36 -10.11
C LEU A 19 2.21 0.21 -11.59
N GLN A 20 3.30 -0.50 -11.92
CA GLN A 20 3.66 -0.81 -13.30
C GLN A 20 2.55 -1.59 -14.01
N GLN A 21 1.97 -2.59 -13.34
CA GLN A 21 0.89 -3.41 -13.91
C GLN A 21 -0.41 -2.63 -14.06
N VAL A 22 -0.71 -1.76 -13.10
CA VAL A 22 -1.85 -0.83 -13.17
C VAL A 22 -1.71 0.07 -14.39
N TYR A 23 -0.57 0.74 -14.58
CA TYR A 23 -0.37 1.60 -15.75
C TYR A 23 -0.31 0.83 -17.06
N GLN A 24 0.24 -0.38 -17.08
CA GLN A 24 0.19 -1.24 -18.26
C GLN A 24 -1.27 -1.59 -18.63
N ALA A 25 -2.08 -1.99 -17.65
CA ALA A 25 -3.48 -2.30 -17.86
C ALA A 25 -4.28 -1.07 -18.31
N ALA A 26 -4.02 0.11 -17.72
CA ALA A 26 -4.62 1.37 -18.15
C ALA A 26 -4.23 1.75 -19.59
N PHE A 27 -2.98 1.54 -19.98
CA PHE A 27 -2.51 1.87 -21.32
C PHE A 27 -3.10 0.96 -22.41
N GLU A 28 -3.35 -0.31 -22.09
CA GLU A 28 -3.86 -1.31 -23.04
C GLU A 28 -5.40 -1.25 -23.21
N ASN A 29 -6.12 -0.44 -22.43
CA ASN A 29 -7.60 -0.40 -22.39
C ASN A 29 -8.13 1.05 -22.37
N ASP A 30 -9.42 1.24 -22.64
CA ASP A 30 -10.05 2.58 -22.62
C ASP A 30 -10.32 3.06 -21.18
N GLU A 31 -10.59 2.12 -20.27
CA GLU A 31 -10.74 2.34 -18.83
C GLU A 31 -10.01 1.24 -18.05
N LEU A 32 -9.69 1.52 -16.79
CA LEU A 32 -9.19 0.54 -15.84
C LEU A 32 -10.09 0.48 -14.61
N LEU A 33 -10.59 -0.71 -14.28
CA LEU A 33 -11.17 -1.01 -12.99
C LEU A 33 -10.07 -1.52 -12.03
N LEU A 34 -9.67 -0.69 -11.07
CA LEU A 34 -8.73 -1.05 -10.02
C LEU A 34 -9.48 -1.46 -8.75
N VAL A 35 -9.48 -2.76 -8.45
CA VAL A 35 -10.27 -3.32 -7.34
C VAL A 35 -9.40 -3.56 -6.11
N VAL A 36 -9.69 -2.81 -5.04
CA VAL A 36 -9.08 -2.98 -3.72
C VAL A 36 -9.90 -3.99 -2.94
N SER A 37 -9.34 -5.18 -2.70
CA SER A 37 -10.04 -6.27 -2.02
C SER A 37 -9.54 -6.51 -0.60
N GLY A 38 -10.41 -7.01 0.27
CA GLY A 38 -10.03 -7.46 1.61
C GLY A 38 -11.22 -7.61 2.55
N TYR A 39 -10.91 -8.02 3.77
CA TYR A 39 -11.86 -8.24 4.86
C TYR A 39 -11.27 -7.75 6.18
N ASP A 40 -12.11 -7.69 7.21
CA ASP A 40 -11.71 -7.26 8.54
C ASP A 40 -10.69 -8.24 9.13
N SER A 41 -9.63 -7.70 9.74
CA SER A 41 -8.52 -8.49 10.29
C SER A 41 -7.66 -9.22 9.24
N ASP A 42 -7.74 -8.85 7.97
CA ASP A 42 -6.79 -9.29 6.95
C ASP A 42 -5.34 -8.81 7.23
N ARG A 43 -4.41 -9.22 6.37
CA ARG A 43 -2.98 -8.84 6.46
C ARG A 43 -2.73 -7.33 6.50
N GLY A 44 -3.56 -6.52 5.86
CA GLY A 44 -3.44 -5.06 5.90
C GLY A 44 -3.97 -4.49 7.21
N SER A 45 -5.12 -4.97 7.65
CA SER A 45 -5.76 -4.55 8.90
C SER A 45 -4.86 -4.79 10.12
N LYS A 46 -4.11 -5.89 10.13
CA LYS A 46 -3.12 -6.23 11.19
C LYS A 46 -2.00 -5.20 11.36
N ILE A 47 -1.72 -4.39 10.34
CA ILE A 47 -0.70 -3.34 10.37
C ILE A 47 -1.31 -1.93 10.28
N GLY A 48 -2.61 -1.79 10.60
CA GLY A 48 -3.31 -0.51 10.57
C GLY A 48 -3.69 -0.01 9.17
N LEU A 49 -3.51 -0.84 8.13
CA LEU A 49 -3.90 -0.62 6.74
C LEU A 49 -5.20 -1.37 6.40
N GLY A 50 -6.29 -1.05 7.12
CA GLY A 50 -7.62 -1.60 6.86
C GLY A 50 -8.15 -1.27 5.45
N LEU A 51 -9.19 -1.97 5.02
CA LEU A 51 -9.73 -1.88 3.65
C LEU A 51 -10.09 -0.43 3.25
N GLU A 52 -10.83 0.29 4.09
CA GLU A 52 -11.23 1.67 3.82
C GLU A 52 -10.02 2.63 3.69
N LYS A 53 -8.96 2.41 4.47
CA LYS A 53 -7.74 3.22 4.38
C LYS A 53 -7.01 2.99 3.05
N ARG A 54 -6.94 1.73 2.62
CA ARG A 54 -6.33 1.36 1.33
C ARG A 54 -7.13 1.92 0.16
N LEU A 55 -8.45 1.83 0.22
CA LEU A 55 -9.35 2.43 -0.76
C LEU A 55 -9.13 3.94 -0.84
N SER A 56 -9.23 4.64 0.29
CA SER A 56 -9.04 6.10 0.35
C SER A 56 -7.68 6.54 -0.17
N ALA A 57 -6.60 5.85 0.22
CA ALA A 57 -5.25 6.15 -0.25
C ALA A 57 -5.12 6.01 -1.78
N LEU A 58 -5.68 4.96 -2.36
CA LEU A 58 -5.62 4.72 -3.81
C LEU A 58 -6.55 5.63 -4.60
N THR A 59 -7.76 5.90 -4.11
CA THR A 59 -8.68 6.88 -4.70
C THR A 59 -8.05 8.27 -4.74
N ALA A 60 -7.36 8.69 -3.67
CA ALA A 60 -6.64 9.95 -3.65
C ALA A 60 -5.46 9.95 -4.63
N TYR A 61 -4.69 8.84 -4.67
CA TYR A 61 -3.51 8.71 -5.53
C TYR A 61 -3.85 8.76 -7.03
N PHE A 62 -4.96 8.17 -7.45
CA PHE A 62 -5.41 8.14 -8.85
C PHE A 62 -6.48 9.20 -9.17
N SER A 63 -6.62 10.24 -8.34
CA SER A 63 -7.69 11.23 -8.49
C SER A 63 -7.58 12.11 -9.74
N ASP A 64 -6.37 12.22 -10.30
CA ASP A 64 -6.07 12.93 -11.55
C ASP A 64 -6.14 12.02 -12.80
N GLU A 65 -6.33 10.72 -12.62
CA GLU A 65 -6.41 9.73 -13.70
C GLU A 65 -7.87 9.35 -13.96
N SER A 66 -8.58 10.16 -14.75
CA SER A 66 -10.04 10.03 -14.95
C SER A 66 -10.51 8.69 -15.53
N HIS A 67 -9.60 7.93 -16.15
CA HIS A 67 -9.86 6.63 -16.75
C HIS A 67 -9.54 5.45 -15.81
N ILE A 68 -9.05 5.72 -14.59
CA ILE A 68 -8.76 4.71 -13.56
C ILE A 68 -9.82 4.77 -12.45
N HIS A 69 -10.63 3.73 -12.38
CA HIS A 69 -11.75 3.59 -11.46
C HIS A 69 -11.37 2.72 -10.29
N VAL A 70 -11.01 3.35 -9.17
CA VAL A 70 -10.75 2.62 -7.92
C VAL A 70 -12.08 2.20 -7.28
N ARG A 71 -12.26 0.90 -7.03
CA ARG A 71 -13.47 0.34 -6.39
C ARG A 71 -13.10 -0.63 -5.27
N LYS A 72 -14.00 -0.76 -4.30
CA LYS A 72 -13.87 -1.66 -3.16
C LYS A 72 -14.53 -3.01 -3.47
N LEU A 73 -13.86 -4.10 -3.14
CA LEU A 73 -14.47 -5.43 -3.02
C LEU A 73 -14.32 -5.89 -1.57
N ASP A 74 -15.41 -5.77 -0.82
CA ASP A 74 -15.49 -6.23 0.57
C ASP A 74 -15.68 -7.75 0.59
N GLU A 75 -14.86 -8.45 1.38
CA GLU A 75 -14.84 -9.91 1.48
C GLU A 75 -15.36 -10.41 2.85
N ASN A 76 -15.89 -9.54 3.72
CA ASN A 76 -16.26 -9.89 5.11
C ASN A 76 -17.31 -10.98 5.25
N ASP A 77 -18.32 -10.99 4.37
CA ASP A 77 -19.43 -11.94 4.35
C ASP A 77 -19.24 -13.03 3.28
N LEU A 78 -18.03 -13.14 2.71
CA LEU A 78 -17.70 -14.17 1.75
C LEU A 78 -17.14 -15.42 2.45
N PRO A 79 -17.51 -16.63 1.99
CA PRO A 79 -16.85 -17.84 2.44
C PRO A 79 -15.34 -17.79 2.13
N ALA A 80 -14.55 -18.44 2.98
CA ALA A 80 -13.12 -18.60 2.70
C ALA A 80 -12.91 -19.38 1.39
N MET A 81 -11.85 -19.03 0.66
CA MET A 81 -11.44 -19.78 -0.52
C MET A 81 -11.09 -21.23 -0.14
N PRO A 82 -11.50 -22.22 -0.95
CA PRO A 82 -12.02 -22.10 -2.33
C PRO A 82 -13.55 -21.92 -2.46
N ASN A 83 -14.32 -21.93 -1.38
CA ASN A 83 -15.79 -21.93 -1.48
C ASN A 83 -16.37 -20.57 -1.88
N GLY A 84 -15.68 -19.46 -1.61
CA GLY A 84 -16.16 -18.10 -1.88
C GLY A 84 -15.95 -17.59 -3.31
N TRP A 85 -15.38 -18.40 -4.22
CA TRP A 85 -15.05 -17.95 -5.57
C TRP A 85 -16.26 -17.51 -6.38
N ASN A 86 -17.42 -18.13 -6.18
CA ASN A 86 -18.64 -17.80 -6.91
C ASN A 86 -19.12 -16.39 -6.54
N GLU A 87 -19.28 -16.14 -5.25
CA GLU A 87 -19.75 -14.87 -4.70
C GLU A 87 -18.72 -13.76 -4.94
N TRP A 88 -17.43 -14.06 -4.79
CA TRP A 88 -16.35 -13.12 -5.07
C TRP A 88 -16.34 -12.69 -6.55
N THR A 89 -16.42 -13.65 -7.48
CA THR A 89 -16.43 -13.36 -8.92
C THR A 89 -17.69 -12.60 -9.30
N HIS A 90 -18.85 -12.95 -8.72
CA HIS A 90 -20.09 -12.24 -8.96
C HIS A 90 -20.00 -10.75 -8.55
N ARG A 91 -19.41 -10.45 -7.38
CA ARG A 91 -19.18 -9.07 -6.94
C ARG A 91 -18.22 -8.33 -7.87
N LEU A 92 -17.14 -8.98 -8.29
CA LEU A 92 -16.18 -8.39 -9.22
C LEU A 92 -16.83 -8.03 -10.56
N LEU A 93 -17.66 -8.93 -11.10
CA LEU A 93 -18.39 -8.70 -12.34
C LEU A 93 -19.47 -7.62 -12.18
N SER A 94 -20.12 -7.51 -11.01
CA SER A 94 -21.06 -6.40 -10.73
C SER A 94 -20.37 -5.04 -10.86
N LEU A 95 -19.19 -4.88 -10.24
CA LEU A 95 -18.41 -3.63 -10.33
C LEU A 95 -18.05 -3.27 -11.78
N LEU A 96 -17.77 -4.30 -12.59
CA LEU A 96 -17.43 -4.14 -14.00
C LEU A 96 -18.65 -3.71 -14.83
N THR A 97 -19.80 -4.35 -14.64
CA THR A 97 -21.06 -3.98 -15.31
C THR A 97 -21.52 -2.58 -14.93
N GLU A 98 -21.41 -2.21 -13.65
CA GLU A 98 -21.68 -0.85 -13.16
C GLU A 98 -20.80 0.19 -13.85
N LEU A 99 -19.51 -0.11 -14.04
CA LEU A 99 -18.57 0.77 -14.74
C LEU A 99 -18.87 0.86 -16.25
N ALA A 100 -19.30 -0.23 -16.86
CA ALA A 100 -19.66 -0.28 -18.28
C ALA A 100 -21.03 0.36 -18.57
N THR A 101 -21.80 0.73 -17.55
CA THR A 101 -23.13 1.36 -17.68
C THR A 101 -24.06 0.59 -18.61
N ASP A 102 -24.09 -0.74 -18.46
CA ASP A 102 -24.88 -1.68 -19.28
C ASP A 102 -24.55 -1.71 -20.79
N GLU A 103 -23.43 -1.11 -21.21
CA GLU A 103 -22.93 -1.23 -22.59
C GLU A 103 -22.17 -2.56 -22.80
N VAL A 104 -22.14 -3.03 -24.05
CA VAL A 104 -21.32 -4.20 -24.42
C VAL A 104 -19.83 -3.87 -24.34
N PHE A 105 -19.09 -4.64 -23.55
CA PHE A 105 -17.67 -4.41 -23.29
C PHE A 105 -16.79 -5.66 -23.54
N GLN A 106 -15.49 -5.40 -23.65
CA GLN A 106 -14.45 -6.41 -23.54
C GLN A 106 -13.62 -6.12 -22.29
N ALA A 107 -13.58 -7.07 -21.36
CA ALA A 107 -12.80 -6.96 -20.13
C ALA A 107 -11.57 -7.86 -20.18
N THR A 108 -10.41 -7.28 -19.85
CA THR A 108 -9.14 -8.02 -19.73
C THR A 108 -8.72 -8.05 -18.27
N PHE A 109 -8.72 -9.24 -17.64
CA PHE A 109 -8.29 -9.44 -16.26
C PHE A 109 -6.78 -9.68 -16.21
N TYR A 110 -6.08 -8.79 -15.53
CA TYR A 110 -4.63 -8.84 -15.33
C TYR A 110 -4.33 -9.54 -14.01
N VAL A 111 -3.88 -10.78 -14.09
CA VAL A 111 -3.79 -11.70 -12.94
C VAL A 111 -2.35 -12.05 -12.65
N GLY A 112 -1.93 -11.93 -11.38
CA GLY A 112 -0.55 -12.24 -10.96
C GLY A 112 -0.30 -13.70 -10.58
N GLU A 113 -1.36 -14.49 -10.35
CA GLU A 113 -1.29 -15.87 -9.88
C GLU A 113 -2.11 -16.77 -10.81
N ALA A 114 -1.49 -17.84 -11.32
CA ALA A 114 -2.13 -18.71 -12.32
C ALA A 114 -3.41 -19.41 -11.81
N GLU A 115 -3.53 -19.64 -10.50
CA GLU A 115 -4.73 -20.24 -9.90
C GLU A 115 -5.97 -19.35 -10.08
N TYR A 116 -5.82 -18.03 -9.92
CA TYR A 116 -6.90 -17.06 -10.12
C TYR A 116 -7.40 -17.07 -11.57
N LEU A 117 -6.50 -17.26 -12.55
CA LEU A 117 -6.88 -17.34 -13.96
C LEU A 117 -7.83 -18.51 -14.19
N VAL A 118 -7.48 -19.69 -13.66
CA VAL A 118 -8.29 -20.91 -13.78
C VAL A 118 -9.66 -20.74 -13.12
N GLU A 119 -9.72 -20.13 -11.94
CA GLU A 119 -10.99 -19.96 -11.22
C GLU A 119 -11.89 -18.88 -11.83
N LEU A 120 -11.31 -17.80 -12.39
CA LEU A 120 -12.04 -16.77 -13.12
C LEU A 120 -12.64 -17.32 -14.42
N GLU A 121 -11.84 -18.02 -15.24
CA GLU A 121 -12.30 -18.54 -16.53
C GLU A 121 -13.46 -19.53 -16.39
N LYS A 122 -13.47 -20.34 -15.32
CA LYS A 122 -14.59 -21.24 -15.00
C LYS A 122 -15.90 -20.51 -14.72
N ARG A 123 -15.85 -19.23 -14.37
CA ARG A 123 -16.98 -18.44 -13.84
C ARG A 123 -17.35 -17.25 -14.72
N PHE A 124 -16.65 -17.04 -15.84
CA PHE A 124 -17.08 -16.03 -16.79
C PHE A 124 -18.42 -16.41 -17.42
N PRO A 125 -19.38 -15.46 -17.44
CA PRO A 125 -20.67 -15.72 -18.03
C PRO A 125 -20.55 -15.83 -19.55
N THR A 126 -21.43 -16.66 -20.14
CA THR A 126 -21.64 -16.68 -21.58
C THR A 126 -22.71 -15.67 -21.92
N ASP A 127 -22.31 -14.42 -22.08
CA ASP A 127 -23.18 -13.30 -22.45
C ASP A 127 -22.64 -12.54 -23.68
N GLN A 128 -23.15 -11.34 -23.93
CA GLN A 128 -22.73 -10.49 -25.05
C GLN A 128 -21.35 -9.83 -24.86
N ASN A 129 -20.78 -9.90 -23.66
CA ASN A 129 -19.49 -9.32 -23.32
C ASN A 129 -18.36 -10.31 -23.61
N THR A 130 -17.14 -9.78 -23.77
CA THR A 130 -15.94 -10.60 -23.95
C THR A 130 -15.07 -10.54 -22.71
N TYR A 131 -14.70 -11.69 -22.14
CA TYR A 131 -13.83 -11.79 -20.97
C TYR A 131 -12.51 -12.45 -21.36
N LEU A 132 -11.40 -11.76 -21.13
CA LEU A 132 -10.05 -12.21 -21.44
C LEU A 132 -9.22 -12.24 -20.16
N THR A 133 -8.25 -13.14 -20.08
CA THR A 133 -7.27 -13.19 -19.00
C THR A 133 -5.87 -12.92 -19.55
N LYS A 134 -5.04 -12.26 -18.74
CA LYS A 134 -3.63 -12.01 -19.04
C LYS A 134 -2.81 -12.17 -17.78
N ILE A 135 -1.76 -12.97 -17.85
CA ILE A 135 -0.80 -13.09 -16.75
C ILE A 135 0.02 -11.80 -16.68
N ALA A 136 -0.05 -11.14 -15.53
CA ALA A 136 0.76 -9.98 -15.21
C ALA A 136 2.21 -10.42 -14.95
N ASP A 137 3.12 -10.13 -15.88
CA ASP A 137 4.54 -10.46 -15.72
C ASP A 137 5.18 -9.55 -14.66
N ARG A 138 5.52 -10.16 -13.52
CA ARG A 138 6.17 -9.48 -12.38
C ARG A 138 7.70 -9.66 -12.37
N SER A 139 8.29 -10.29 -13.39
CA SER A 139 9.73 -10.58 -13.43
C SER A 139 10.62 -9.33 -13.36
N ASN A 140 10.16 -8.22 -13.93
CA ASN A 140 10.92 -6.97 -14.01
C ASN A 140 11.07 -6.22 -12.67
N ILE A 141 10.17 -6.44 -11.70
CA ILE A 141 10.23 -5.83 -10.37
C ILE A 141 9.94 -6.92 -9.33
N PRO A 142 10.96 -7.69 -8.90
CA PRO A 142 10.80 -8.80 -7.96
C PRO A 142 10.64 -8.25 -6.53
N ILE A 143 9.48 -7.69 -6.24
CA ILE A 143 9.16 -7.12 -4.94
C ILE A 143 7.80 -7.66 -4.51
N SER A 144 7.76 -8.25 -3.33
CA SER A 144 6.53 -8.74 -2.72
C SER A 144 6.04 -7.78 -1.62
N ALA A 145 4.74 -7.51 -1.61
CA ALA A 145 4.12 -6.84 -0.47
C ALA A 145 4.38 -7.57 0.86
N THR A 146 4.59 -8.88 0.83
CA THR A 146 4.95 -9.67 2.03
C THR A 146 6.34 -9.32 2.55
N GLU A 147 7.32 -9.14 1.67
CA GLU A 147 8.67 -8.71 2.06
C GLU A 147 8.69 -7.25 2.54
N ILE A 148 7.89 -6.37 1.91
CA ILE A 148 7.73 -4.99 2.38
C ILE A 148 7.16 -4.97 3.80
N ARG A 149 6.11 -5.76 4.09
CA ARG A 149 5.54 -5.78 5.45
C ARG A 149 6.52 -6.30 6.50
N SER A 150 7.45 -7.20 6.14
CA SER A 150 8.44 -7.74 7.09
C SER A 150 9.66 -6.82 7.26
N GLN A 151 10.09 -6.12 6.21
CA GLN A 151 11.27 -5.25 6.21
C GLN A 151 11.04 -3.95 5.41
N PRO A 152 10.11 -3.07 5.85
CA PRO A 152 9.68 -1.93 5.03
C PRO A 152 10.81 -0.95 4.73
N HIS A 153 11.76 -0.78 5.63
CA HIS A 153 12.93 0.08 5.45
C HIS A 153 13.84 -0.38 4.29
N LYS A 154 13.96 -1.70 4.07
CA LYS A 154 14.78 -2.27 2.99
C LYS A 154 14.18 -1.98 1.61
N TYR A 155 12.85 -1.90 1.55
CA TYR A 155 12.11 -1.70 0.30
C TYR A 155 11.46 -0.31 0.22
N TRP A 156 11.93 0.66 1.01
CA TRP A 156 11.29 1.96 1.20
C TRP A 156 10.96 2.69 -0.11
N ASP A 157 11.93 2.73 -1.02
CA ASP A 157 11.79 3.39 -2.33
C ASP A 157 10.85 2.65 -3.28
N ALA A 158 10.48 1.40 -2.97
CA ALA A 158 9.51 0.64 -3.74
C ALA A 158 8.08 0.82 -3.23
N ILE A 159 7.89 1.26 -1.99
CA ILE A 159 6.57 1.54 -1.41
C ILE A 159 5.99 2.79 -2.09
N LEU A 160 4.71 2.73 -2.45
CA LEU A 160 4.03 3.90 -3.00
C LEU A 160 4.02 5.03 -1.95
N PRO A 161 4.31 6.31 -2.28
CA PRO A 161 4.44 7.38 -1.30
C PRO A 161 3.24 7.51 -0.34
N THR A 162 2.02 7.32 -0.84
CA THR A 162 0.80 7.38 0.00
C THR A 162 0.72 6.26 1.06
N TYR A 163 1.53 5.20 0.93
CA TYR A 163 1.62 4.11 1.90
C TYR A 163 2.84 4.21 2.83
N GLN A 164 3.82 5.06 2.51
CA GLN A 164 5.06 5.17 3.28
C GLN A 164 4.79 5.58 4.74
N SER A 165 3.85 6.49 4.99
CA SER A 165 3.48 6.95 6.33
C SER A 165 3.07 5.83 7.29
N TYR A 166 2.56 4.71 6.78
CA TYR A 166 2.16 3.56 7.60
C TYR A 166 3.34 2.70 8.06
N PHE A 167 4.49 2.85 7.41
CA PHE A 167 5.72 2.17 7.79
C PHE A 167 6.75 3.12 8.42
N GLN A 168 6.38 4.38 8.63
CA GLN A 168 7.23 5.33 9.34
C GLN A 168 7.24 4.99 10.83
N GLU A 169 8.44 4.78 11.35
CA GLU A 169 8.66 4.77 12.77
C GLU A 169 8.99 6.19 13.23
N SER A 170 8.25 6.64 14.25
CA SER A 170 8.36 7.99 14.81
C SER A 170 8.69 7.89 16.29
N ILE A 171 9.60 8.73 16.77
CA ILE A 171 9.96 8.73 18.19
C ILE A 171 9.78 10.11 18.76
N LYS A 172 8.98 10.14 19.83
CA LYS A 172 8.67 11.34 20.56
C LYS A 172 9.77 11.57 21.57
N ILE A 173 10.43 12.70 21.45
CA ILE A 173 11.40 13.20 22.42
C ILE A 173 10.66 14.20 23.29
N ASN A 174 10.53 13.88 24.58
CA ASN A 174 10.03 14.82 25.57
C ASN A 174 11.22 15.44 26.31
N THR A 175 11.36 16.76 26.29
CA THR A 175 12.42 17.42 27.06
C THR A 175 12.00 18.81 27.52
N THR A 176 12.40 19.17 28.74
CA THR A 176 12.23 20.53 29.28
C THR A 176 13.28 21.50 28.73
N ASN A 177 14.27 21.01 27.97
CA ASN A 177 15.38 21.81 27.47
C ASN A 177 15.24 22.10 25.96
N ALA A 178 14.65 23.25 25.61
CA ALA A 178 14.48 23.69 24.22
C ALA A 178 15.81 23.79 23.43
N ALA A 179 16.94 24.04 24.10
CA ALA A 179 18.24 24.09 23.43
C ALA A 179 18.73 22.71 22.97
N LEU A 180 18.30 21.63 23.63
CA LEU A 180 18.63 20.25 23.26
C LEU A 180 18.03 19.90 21.89
N MET A 181 16.74 20.19 21.67
CA MET A 181 16.08 19.91 20.38
C MET A 181 16.74 20.63 19.21
N ARG A 182 17.17 21.89 19.41
CA ARG A 182 17.90 22.64 18.38
C ARG A 182 19.28 22.05 18.08
N ARG A 183 19.98 21.52 19.10
CA ARG A 183 21.28 20.86 18.93
C ARG A 183 21.14 19.51 18.23
N LEU A 184 20.16 18.69 18.65
CA LEU A 184 19.85 17.42 18.03
C LEU A 184 19.48 17.60 16.55
N ASN A 185 18.62 18.57 16.22
CA ASN A 185 18.30 18.92 14.82
C ASN A 185 19.56 19.16 13.96
N LYS A 186 20.52 19.93 14.46
CA LYS A 186 21.78 20.21 13.74
C LYS A 186 22.68 18.98 13.60
N SER A 187 22.75 18.14 14.63
CA SER A 187 23.57 16.93 14.62
C SER A 187 22.99 15.86 13.70
N PHE A 188 21.67 15.66 13.74
CA PHE A 188 20.97 14.63 12.98
C PHE A 188 20.78 14.94 11.50
N ALA A 189 20.75 16.23 11.13
CA ALA A 189 20.77 16.65 9.73
C ALA A 189 21.97 16.08 8.95
N ARG A 190 23.10 15.80 9.63
CA ARG A 190 24.30 15.21 9.03
C ARG A 190 24.21 13.71 8.78
N VAL A 191 23.24 13.03 9.40
CA VAL A 191 23.05 11.57 9.35
C VAL A 191 21.74 11.22 8.59
N GLY A 192 21.15 12.18 7.88
CA GLY A 192 19.92 11.96 7.08
C GLY A 192 18.63 11.85 7.89
N LEU A 193 18.66 12.19 9.19
CA LEU A 193 17.50 12.15 10.06
C LEU A 193 16.88 13.56 10.20
N SER A 194 15.56 13.66 10.05
CA SER A 194 14.83 14.94 10.11
C SER A 194 13.68 14.88 11.11
N PHE A 195 13.49 15.93 11.90
CA PHE A 195 12.35 16.07 12.78
C PHE A 195 11.13 16.55 11.99
N ALA A 196 9.96 15.98 12.29
CA ALA A 196 8.73 16.26 11.55
C ALA A 196 7.84 17.32 12.19
N SER A 197 7.98 17.52 13.50
CA SER A 197 7.44 18.70 14.19
C SER A 197 8.30 19.01 15.41
N SER A 198 8.54 20.30 15.61
CA SER A 198 8.97 20.86 16.90
C SER A 198 7.85 21.77 17.36
N ASP A 199 7.19 21.48 18.48
CA ASP A 199 6.37 22.51 19.11
C ASP A 199 7.33 23.62 19.54
N GLN A 200 7.12 24.83 19.05
CA GLN A 200 8.05 25.95 19.31
C GLN A 200 7.94 26.48 20.75
N THR A 201 7.05 25.92 21.58
CA THR A 201 6.71 26.44 22.91
C THR A 201 6.95 25.46 24.07
N GLY A 202 7.08 24.16 23.80
CA GLY A 202 7.48 23.14 24.77
C GLY A 202 8.59 22.32 24.12
N GLY A 203 9.65 21.96 24.84
CA GLY A 203 10.85 21.33 24.27
C GLY A 203 10.65 19.94 23.65
N ASP A 204 9.42 19.56 23.31
CA ASP A 204 9.08 18.26 22.74
C ASP A 204 9.24 18.28 21.21
N GLY A 205 9.57 17.13 20.63
CA GLY A 205 9.58 16.97 19.17
C GLY A 205 9.56 15.52 18.71
N VAL A 206 9.16 15.32 17.45
CA VAL A 206 9.02 13.99 16.86
C VAL A 206 10.10 13.78 15.80
N LEU A 207 11.00 12.83 16.06
CA LEU A 207 11.98 12.38 15.08
C LEU A 207 11.32 11.34 14.15
N GLN A 208 11.35 11.59 12.84
CA GLN A 208 10.83 10.65 11.84
C GLN A 208 11.99 10.02 11.07
N LEU A 209 12.00 8.69 11.00
CA LEU A 209 12.96 7.95 10.20
C LEU A 209 12.47 7.90 8.75
N LYS A 210 13.22 8.51 7.83
CA LYS A 210 12.88 8.56 6.39
C LYS A 210 13.79 7.72 5.50
N HIS A 211 14.97 7.26 5.97
CA HIS A 211 15.92 6.47 5.15
C HIS A 211 16.87 5.56 5.94
N LEU A 212 17.14 4.38 5.35
CA LEU A 212 18.40 3.60 5.30
C LEU A 212 19.29 3.45 6.56
N SER A 213 18.72 3.19 7.74
CA SER A 213 19.50 2.53 8.80
C SER A 213 18.64 1.50 9.52
N PRO A 214 19.15 0.25 9.73
CA PRO A 214 18.51 -0.74 10.59
C PRO A 214 18.14 -0.15 11.95
N LEU A 215 17.08 -0.69 12.54
CA LEU A 215 16.66 -0.37 13.91
C LEU A 215 17.82 -0.53 14.93
N ALA A 216 18.80 -1.39 14.62
CA ALA A 216 20.02 -1.61 15.40
C ALA A 216 20.94 -0.37 15.40
N ASP A 217 21.34 0.15 14.24
CA ASP A 217 22.11 1.39 14.09
C ASP A 217 21.40 2.57 14.77
N TYR A 218 20.06 2.54 14.77
CA TYR A 218 19.21 3.52 15.43
C TYR A 218 19.24 3.41 16.97
N TYR A 219 19.22 2.20 17.54
CA TYR A 219 19.43 2.01 18.98
C TYR A 219 20.87 2.28 19.40
N GLU A 220 21.86 1.97 18.55
CA GLU A 220 23.25 2.37 18.77
C GLU A 220 23.40 3.89 18.81
N ALA A 221 22.73 4.63 17.91
CA ALA A 221 22.71 6.09 17.95
C ALA A 221 22.08 6.62 19.25
N ILE A 222 20.96 6.03 19.71
CA ILE A 222 20.32 6.39 20.98
C ILE A 222 21.22 6.08 22.19
N ASP A 223 21.81 4.90 22.21
CA ASP A 223 22.67 4.45 23.30
C ASP A 223 23.93 5.31 23.37
N TRP A 224 24.52 5.66 22.22
CA TRP A 224 25.63 6.60 22.12
C TRP A 224 25.25 7.98 22.68
N LEU A 225 24.06 8.49 22.35
CA LEU A 225 23.56 9.78 22.84
C LEU A 225 23.33 9.77 24.35
N ASN A 226 22.72 8.72 24.89
CA ASN A 226 22.52 8.54 26.33
C ASN A 226 23.88 8.52 27.05
N ALA A 227 24.86 7.79 26.52
CA ALA A 227 26.19 7.64 27.11
C ALA A 227 27.02 8.94 27.10
N HIS A 228 26.93 9.75 26.04
CA HIS A 228 27.81 10.91 25.86
C HIS A 228 27.22 12.25 26.33
N TYR A 229 25.90 12.33 26.51
CA TYR A 229 25.24 13.60 26.86
C TYR A 229 24.45 13.57 28.18
N GLN A 230 24.52 12.48 28.96
CA GLN A 230 23.74 12.27 30.20
C GLN A 230 22.23 12.50 30.00
N LEU A 231 21.71 11.99 28.90
CA LEU A 231 20.29 12.09 28.54
C LEU A 231 19.56 10.78 28.91
N GLN A 232 18.26 10.86 29.19
CA GLN A 232 17.37 9.69 29.30
C GLN A 232 16.43 9.65 28.11
N PHE A 233 16.93 9.26 26.93
CA PHE A 233 16.06 8.95 25.81
C PHE A 233 15.37 7.61 26.06
N LEU A 234 14.03 7.62 26.07
CA LEU A 234 13.23 6.41 26.17
C LEU A 234 13.26 5.68 24.81
N ARG A 235 13.82 4.46 24.80
CA ARG A 235 13.71 3.56 23.65
C ARG A 235 12.23 3.37 23.30
N LEU A 236 11.90 3.30 22.00
CA LEU A 236 10.56 2.89 21.57
C LEU A 236 10.24 1.54 22.23
N LYS A 237 9.14 1.47 22.99
CA LYS A 237 8.60 0.17 23.38
C LYS A 237 8.14 -0.49 22.08
N LYS A 238 8.64 -1.72 21.85
CA LYS A 238 8.10 -2.63 20.84
C LYS A 238 6.58 -2.77 20.98
#